data_AF-A0A1J5U4D2-F1
#
_entry.id   AF-A0A1J5U4D2-F1
#
_cell.length_a   1.000
_cell.length_b   1.000
_cell.length_c   1.000
_cell.angle_alpha   90.00
_cell.angle_beta   90.00
_cell.angle_gamma   90.00
#
_symmetry.space_group_name_H-M   'P 1'
#
loop_
_entity.id
_entity.type
_entity.pdbx_description
1 polymer ?
#
loop_
_entity_poly.entity_id
_entity_poly.type
_entity_poly.pdbx_seq_one_letter_code
_entity_poly.pdbx_strand_id
1 'polypeptide(L)'
;MADDTFSWSNLGGGSSHLVKISERIQFLSSQQTDILNAIIDIHKVIGELRSEVNVMNSNFLTDYRRMGSGNYDDKSVTSFLSLDDLNIEAPSRPVEDSLDEDDSIVIAEEMIIVNEGFTAPVPERNENKESYEGMTDEDIVVKILDDLKTYLSEHTAVMNYSLRKKGIIPDEYEMPASVKKLLKTAVNLDDSEVQLYKLDKMRGMYHFNGVENPQELYDEIFT
;
A
#
# COMPACT_ATOMS: atom_id res chain seq x y z
N MET A 1 7.37 -27.17 -41.52
CA MET A 1 7.76 -27.62 -40.16
C MET A 1 7.37 -29.08 -40.09
N ALA A 2 8.32 -29.97 -39.80
CA ALA A 2 8.14 -31.41 -39.98
C ALA A 2 7.31 -32.02 -38.84
N ASP A 3 6.22 -32.69 -39.20
CA ASP A 3 5.47 -33.58 -38.33
C ASP A 3 6.30 -34.83 -38.06
N ASP A 4 6.87 -34.95 -36.85
CA ASP A 4 7.45 -36.19 -36.36
C ASP A 4 6.33 -37.18 -36.02
N THR A 5 5.82 -37.86 -37.05
CA THR A 5 4.84 -38.93 -36.90
C THR A 5 5.56 -40.19 -36.40
N PHE A 6 5.30 -40.56 -35.15
CA PHE A 6 5.87 -41.74 -34.50
C PHE A 6 5.50 -43.03 -35.26
N SER A 7 6.50 -43.77 -35.74
CA SER A 7 6.32 -45.07 -36.42
C SER A 7 6.83 -46.23 -35.57
N TRP A 8 5.96 -47.22 -35.34
CA TRP A 8 6.28 -48.49 -34.69
C TRP A 8 7.20 -49.41 -35.54
N SER A 9 7.45 -49.08 -36.81
CA SER A 9 8.19 -49.93 -37.76
C SER A 9 9.71 -50.02 -37.51
N ASN A 10 10.28 -49.21 -36.61
CA ASN A 10 11.74 -49.17 -36.36
C ASN A 10 12.21 -49.99 -35.15
N LEU A 11 11.33 -50.80 -34.54
CA LEU A 11 11.64 -51.64 -33.38
C LEU A 11 12.67 -52.78 -33.62
N GLY A 12 13.22 -52.92 -34.83
CA GLY A 12 14.21 -53.94 -35.17
C GLY A 12 15.68 -53.63 -34.80
N GLY A 13 15.99 -52.44 -34.26
CA GLY A 13 17.35 -52.03 -33.90
C GLY A 13 17.64 -52.09 -32.39
N GLY A 14 17.93 -53.29 -31.88
CA GLY A 14 17.83 -53.71 -30.48
C GLY A 14 18.74 -53.09 -29.39
N SER A 15 19.37 -51.92 -29.58
CA SER A 15 20.12 -51.26 -28.50
C SER A 15 19.83 -49.76 -28.41
N SER A 16 19.95 -49.04 -29.53
CA SER A 16 19.64 -47.59 -29.60
C SER A 16 18.17 -47.29 -29.27
N HIS A 17 17.24 -48.15 -29.67
CA HIS A 17 15.81 -47.95 -29.40
C HIS A 17 15.46 -48.14 -27.93
N LEU A 18 16.10 -49.10 -27.24
CA LEU A 18 15.86 -49.33 -25.82
C LEU A 18 16.39 -48.17 -24.97
N VAL A 19 17.53 -47.57 -25.35
CA VAL A 19 18.08 -46.37 -24.71
C VAL A 19 17.11 -45.18 -24.88
N LYS A 20 16.61 -44.93 -26.10
CA LYS A 20 15.62 -43.86 -26.34
C LYS A 20 14.30 -44.05 -25.58
N ILE A 21 13.84 -45.30 -25.47
CA ILE A 21 12.64 -45.63 -24.68
C ILE A 21 12.91 -45.40 -23.19
N SER A 22 14.08 -45.81 -22.68
CA SER A 22 14.48 -45.57 -21.29
C SER A 22 14.58 -44.09 -20.96
N GLU A 23 15.21 -43.29 -21.83
CA GLU A 23 15.29 -41.83 -21.68
C GLU A 23 13.90 -41.19 -21.68
N ARG A 24 13.00 -41.66 -22.56
CA ARG A 24 11.62 -41.16 -22.60
C ARG A 24 10.82 -41.52 -21.35
N ILE A 25 11.00 -42.74 -20.83
CA ILE A 25 10.38 -43.16 -19.56
C ILE A 25 10.89 -42.29 -18.41
N GLN A 26 12.18 -42.01 -18.36
CA GLN A 26 12.79 -41.19 -17.32
C GLN A 26 12.29 -39.74 -17.38
N PHE A 27 12.17 -39.17 -18.58
CA PHE A 27 11.58 -37.86 -18.80
C PHE A 27 10.10 -37.79 -18.40
N LEU A 28 9.30 -38.80 -18.74
CA LEU A 28 7.90 -38.87 -18.31
C LEU A 28 7.78 -39.00 -16.79
N SER A 29 8.68 -39.75 -16.15
CA SER A 29 8.74 -39.89 -14.69
C SER A 29 9.11 -38.58 -13.99
N SER A 30 10.05 -37.80 -14.54
CA SER A 30 10.39 -36.48 -13.98
C SER A 30 9.23 -35.51 -14.14
N GLN A 31 8.61 -35.46 -15.33
CA GLN A 31 7.41 -34.64 -15.54
C GLN A 31 6.26 -35.00 -14.60
N GLN A 32 6.04 -36.30 -14.35
CA GLN A 32 5.02 -36.74 -13.41
C GLN A 32 5.31 -36.23 -11.99
N THR A 33 6.58 -36.23 -11.57
CA THR A 33 6.98 -35.74 -10.25
C THR A 33 6.81 -34.23 -10.14
N ASP A 34 7.17 -33.48 -11.18
CA ASP A 34 6.98 -32.03 -11.24
C ASP A 34 5.49 -31.65 -11.18
N ILE A 35 4.64 -32.39 -11.88
CA ILE A 35 3.18 -32.20 -11.84
C ILE A 35 2.64 -32.51 -10.44
N LEU A 36 3.09 -33.59 -9.79
CA LEU A 36 2.67 -33.92 -8.44
C LEU A 36 3.07 -32.83 -7.43
N ASN A 37 4.27 -32.28 -7.55
CA ASN A 37 4.74 -31.18 -6.71
C ASN A 37 3.87 -29.93 -6.92
N ALA A 38 3.59 -29.56 -8.17
CA ALA A 38 2.71 -28.44 -8.47
C ALA A 38 1.29 -28.64 -7.91
N ILE A 39 0.76 -29.86 -7.95
CA ILE A 39 -0.53 -30.19 -7.34
C ILE A 39 -0.49 -29.99 -5.82
N ILE A 40 0.59 -30.43 -5.15
CA ILE A 40 0.76 -30.25 -3.70
C ILE A 40 0.77 -28.76 -3.35
N ASP A 41 1.52 -27.95 -4.11
CA ASP A 41 1.61 -26.51 -3.90
C ASP A 41 0.24 -25.82 -4.07
N ILE A 42 -0.51 -26.20 -5.11
CA ILE A 42 -1.88 -25.71 -5.31
C ILE A 42 -2.78 -26.03 -4.11
N HIS A 43 -2.73 -27.26 -3.60
CA HIS A 43 -3.54 -27.65 -2.44
C HIS A 43 -3.14 -26.89 -1.17
N LYS A 44 -1.85 -26.55 -1.02
CA LYS A 44 -1.36 -25.72 0.08
C LYS A 44 -1.95 -24.31 0.00
N VAL A 45 -1.87 -23.66 -1.17
CA VAL A 45 -2.45 -22.32 -1.39
C VAL A 45 -3.96 -22.33 -1.16
N ILE A 46 -4.68 -23.35 -1.63
CA ILE A 46 -6.12 -23.50 -1.36
C ILE A 46 -6.40 -23.62 0.14
N GLY A 47 -5.55 -24.33 0.89
CA GLY A 47 -5.65 -24.45 2.33
C GLY A 47 -5.47 -23.12 3.06
N GLU A 48 -4.47 -22.33 2.64
CA GLU A 48 -4.19 -20.99 3.17
C GLU A 48 -5.35 -20.01 2.88
N LEU A 49 -5.85 -19.99 1.64
CA LEU A 49 -7.01 -19.17 1.27
C LEU A 49 -8.25 -19.54 2.07
N ARG A 50 -8.47 -20.84 2.31
CA ARG A 50 -9.62 -21.31 3.10
C ARG A 50 -9.51 -20.86 4.56
N SER A 51 -8.32 -20.86 5.14
CA SER A 51 -8.14 -20.38 6.52
C SER A 51 -8.35 -18.87 6.61
N GLU A 52 -7.84 -18.10 5.65
CA GLU A 52 -8.04 -16.65 5.57
C GLU A 52 -9.52 -16.28 5.45
N VAL A 53 -10.26 -16.94 4.55
CA VAL A 53 -11.71 -16.75 4.40
C VAL A 53 -12.46 -17.08 5.69
N ASN A 54 -12.06 -18.14 6.41
CA ASN A 54 -12.66 -18.48 7.70
C ASN A 54 -12.39 -17.41 8.77
N VAL A 55 -11.17 -16.88 8.84
CA VAL A 55 -10.82 -15.78 9.75
C VAL A 55 -11.61 -14.52 9.41
N MET A 56 -11.67 -14.16 8.12
CA MET A 56 -12.43 -13.01 7.64
C MET A 56 -13.92 -13.12 7.97
N ASN A 57 -14.52 -14.29 7.74
CA ASN A 57 -15.91 -14.55 8.09
C ASN A 57 -16.14 -14.49 9.61
N SER A 58 -15.20 -15.02 10.41
CA SER A 58 -15.27 -14.90 11.87
C SER A 58 -15.25 -13.44 12.29
N ASN A 59 -14.30 -12.65 11.77
CA ASN A 59 -14.16 -11.22 12.06
C ASN A 59 -15.43 -10.45 11.69
N PHE A 60 -15.96 -10.68 10.48
CA PHE A 60 -17.20 -10.06 10.02
C PHE A 60 -18.39 -10.40 10.94
N LEU A 61 -18.52 -11.65 11.40
CA LEU A 61 -19.59 -12.04 12.32
C LEU A 61 -19.43 -11.40 13.70
N THR A 62 -18.21 -11.28 14.22
CA THR A 62 -17.95 -10.55 15.47
C THR A 62 -18.26 -9.07 15.33
N ASP A 63 -17.86 -8.44 14.22
CA ASP A 63 -18.11 -7.02 13.98
C ASP A 63 -19.61 -6.76 13.79
N TYR A 64 -20.31 -7.59 13.02
CA TYR A 64 -21.75 -7.50 12.86
C TYR A 64 -22.50 -7.63 14.20
N ARG A 65 -22.08 -8.56 15.07
CA ARG A 65 -22.66 -8.70 16.42
C ARG A 65 -22.36 -7.49 17.31
N ARG A 66 -21.17 -6.89 17.16
CA ARG A 66 -20.80 -5.67 17.89
C ARG A 66 -21.59 -4.47 17.38
N MET A 67 -21.82 -4.33 16.07
CA MET A 67 -22.66 -3.28 15.45
C MET A 67 -24.10 -3.29 15.98
N GLY A 68 -24.64 -4.47 16.31
CA GLY A 68 -25.97 -4.61 16.91
C GLY A 68 -26.03 -4.30 18.40
N SER A 69 -24.89 -4.13 19.08
CA SER A 69 -24.81 -3.74 20.48
C SER A 69 -24.83 -2.22 20.58
N GLY A 70 -25.67 -1.65 21.44
CA GLY A 70 -25.83 -0.19 21.60
C GLY A 70 -24.58 0.58 22.06
N ASN A 71 -23.46 -0.11 22.31
CA ASN A 71 -22.15 0.46 22.64
C ASN A 71 -21.14 0.36 21.46
N TYR A 72 -21.61 0.20 20.23
CA TYR A 72 -20.72 0.16 19.06
C TYR A 72 -20.20 1.56 18.71
N ASP A 73 -18.88 1.73 18.82
CA ASP A 73 -18.19 2.93 18.36
C ASP A 73 -17.55 2.62 16.99
N ASP A 74 -18.04 3.28 15.93
CA ASP A 74 -17.51 3.18 14.56
C ASP A 74 -16.01 3.52 14.49
N LYS A 75 -15.45 4.25 15.47
CA LYS A 75 -14.01 4.58 15.55
C LYS A 75 -13.12 3.42 16.00
N SER A 76 -13.69 2.38 16.62
CA SER A 76 -12.95 1.23 17.14
C SER A 76 -12.49 0.23 16.07
N VAL A 77 -13.04 0.33 14.85
CA VAL A 77 -12.72 -0.57 13.73
C VAL A 77 -11.48 -0.08 12.95
N THR A 78 -11.18 1.22 13.01
CA THR A 78 -10.14 1.84 12.17
C THR A 78 -9.05 2.57 12.94
N SER A 79 -9.13 2.65 14.27
CA SER A 79 -8.10 3.30 15.08
C SER A 79 -7.59 2.38 16.19
N PHE A 80 -6.28 2.38 16.39
CA PHE A 80 -5.70 1.95 17.66
C PHE A 80 -6.34 2.83 18.74
N LEU A 81 -7.18 2.23 19.59
CA LEU A 81 -7.71 2.90 20.78
C LEU A 81 -6.52 3.42 21.59
N SER A 82 -6.49 4.74 21.83
CA SER A 82 -5.55 5.37 22.74
C SER A 82 -5.62 4.66 24.09
N LEU A 83 -4.49 4.46 24.78
CA LEU A 83 -4.51 3.93 26.15
C LEU A 83 -5.36 4.80 27.09
N ASP A 84 -5.53 6.08 26.76
CA ASP A 84 -6.38 7.03 27.48
C ASP A 84 -7.89 6.80 27.27
N ASP A 85 -8.30 6.18 26.15
CA ASP A 85 -9.71 5.85 25.86
C ASP A 85 -10.13 4.51 26.48
N LEU A 86 -9.16 3.65 26.78
CA LEU A 86 -9.34 2.50 27.63
C LEU A 86 -9.40 3.02 29.08
N ASN A 87 -10.60 3.24 29.59
CA ASN A 87 -10.90 3.69 30.95
C ASN A 87 -10.49 2.64 32.03
N ILE A 88 -9.24 2.16 31.95
CA ILE A 88 -8.59 1.23 32.84
C ILE A 88 -8.10 2.09 34.00
N GLU A 89 -8.70 1.91 35.17
CA GLU A 89 -8.13 2.48 36.39
C GLU A 89 -6.72 1.90 36.56
N ALA A 90 -5.72 2.79 36.55
CA ALA A 90 -4.35 2.40 36.83
C ALA A 90 -4.34 1.66 38.18
N PRO A 91 -3.80 0.43 38.24
CA PRO A 91 -3.74 -0.30 39.50
C PRO A 91 -2.99 0.57 40.51
N SER A 92 -3.61 0.83 41.66
CA SER A 92 -2.98 1.58 42.73
C SER A 92 -1.65 0.92 43.06
N ARG A 93 -0.57 1.70 42.98
CA ARG A 93 0.78 1.23 43.36
C ARG A 93 0.67 0.53 44.72
N PRO A 94 1.13 -0.73 44.86
CA PRO A 94 1.15 -1.38 46.15
C PRO A 94 1.92 -0.46 47.09
N VAL A 95 1.28 -0.05 48.19
CA VAL A 95 1.99 0.62 49.26
C VAL A 95 2.83 -0.48 49.89
N GLU A 96 4.15 -0.29 49.92
CA GLU A 96 5.06 -1.17 50.64
C GLU A 96 4.65 -1.13 52.12
N ASP A 97 3.92 -2.15 52.54
CA ASP A 97 3.79 -2.47 53.96
C ASP A 97 5.22 -2.71 54.47
N SER A 98 5.61 -1.86 55.42
CA SER A 98 6.84 -1.86 56.20
C SER A 98 7.57 -3.21 56.20
N LEU A 99 8.67 -3.30 55.45
CA LEU A 99 9.66 -4.35 55.57
C LEU A 99 11.01 -3.70 55.88
N ASP A 100 11.34 -3.75 57.17
CA ASP A 100 12.63 -3.96 57.80
C ASP A 100 13.87 -3.14 57.36
N GLU A 101 14.47 -2.51 58.37
CA GLU A 101 15.57 -1.52 58.36
C GLU A 101 16.96 -2.00 57.85
N ASP A 102 17.10 -3.06 57.04
CA ASP A 102 18.44 -3.68 56.84
C ASP A 102 18.86 -4.05 55.41
N ASP A 103 18.25 -3.49 54.37
CA ASP A 103 18.79 -3.65 53.00
C ASP A 103 19.29 -2.32 52.42
N SER A 104 20.60 -2.29 52.18
CA SER A 104 21.33 -1.18 51.59
C SER A 104 20.67 -0.67 50.30
N ILE A 105 20.33 0.61 50.29
CA ILE A 105 19.83 1.33 49.12
C ILE A 105 20.91 1.30 48.03
N VAL A 106 20.78 0.39 47.05
CA VAL A 106 21.49 0.51 45.77
C VAL A 106 20.73 1.55 44.97
N ILE A 107 21.17 2.80 45.07
CA ILE A 107 20.69 3.91 44.24
C ILE A 107 21.07 3.56 42.80
N ALA A 108 20.09 3.14 41.99
CA ALA A 108 20.29 3.03 40.55
C ALA A 108 20.59 4.43 40.00
N GLU A 109 21.71 4.56 39.28
CA GLU A 109 22.09 5.81 38.59
C GLU A 109 20.91 6.33 37.77
N GLU A 110 20.64 7.64 37.90
CA GLU A 110 19.62 8.34 37.15
C GLU A 110 19.77 8.06 35.65
N MET A 111 18.74 7.46 35.07
CA MET A 111 18.64 7.30 33.62
C MET A 111 18.39 8.69 33.01
N ILE A 112 19.45 9.32 32.49
CA ILE A 112 19.34 10.56 31.73
C ILE A 112 18.64 10.24 30.41
N ILE A 113 17.37 10.63 30.28
CA ILE A 113 16.68 10.61 28.99
C ILE A 113 17.38 11.64 28.11
N VAL A 114 18.18 11.17 27.17
CA VAL A 114 18.78 12.01 26.13
C VAL A 114 17.67 12.35 25.15
N ASN A 115 17.07 13.54 25.31
CA ASN A 115 15.95 14.01 24.47
C ASN A 115 16.35 14.34 23.02
N GLU A 116 17.63 14.32 22.69
CA GLU A 116 18.11 14.73 21.37
C GLU A 116 19.18 13.76 20.87
N GLY A 117 18.87 12.96 19.84
CA GLY A 117 19.92 12.28 19.07
C GLY A 117 19.58 10.97 18.35
N PHE A 118 18.38 10.40 18.48
CA PHE A 118 18.07 9.12 17.81
C PHE A 118 16.69 9.03 17.17
N THR A 119 16.10 10.17 16.82
CA THR A 119 14.96 10.20 15.90
C THR A 119 15.41 10.89 14.63
N ALA A 120 15.13 10.27 13.48
CA ALA A 120 15.37 10.90 12.20
C ALA A 120 14.73 12.30 12.20
N PRO A 121 15.39 13.33 11.65
CA PRO A 121 14.81 14.66 11.58
C PRO A 121 13.40 14.56 10.98
N VAL A 122 12.44 15.26 11.61
CA VAL A 122 11.06 15.32 11.12
C VAL A 122 11.15 15.73 9.64
N PRO A 123 10.60 14.95 8.70
CA PRO A 123 10.73 15.27 7.28
C PRO A 123 10.20 16.68 7.06
N GLU A 124 11.07 17.56 6.58
CA GLU A 124 10.74 18.95 6.25
C GLU A 124 9.58 18.90 5.26
N ARG A 125 8.39 19.31 5.72
CA ARG A 125 7.28 19.57 4.81
C ARG A 125 7.58 20.90 4.16
N ASN A 126 7.47 20.96 2.83
CA ASN A 126 7.50 22.23 2.13
C ASN A 126 6.24 23.01 2.54
N GLU A 127 6.37 23.85 3.56
CA GLU A 127 5.33 24.77 3.98
C GLU A 127 5.15 25.81 2.86
N ASN A 128 4.25 25.53 1.93
CA ASN A 128 3.73 26.59 1.08
C ASN A 128 2.95 27.56 1.98
N LYS A 129 3.59 28.68 2.31
CA LYS A 129 3.08 29.76 3.17
C LYS A 129 1.92 30.54 2.56
N GLU A 130 1.45 30.15 1.38
CA GLU A 130 0.42 30.88 0.67
C GLU A 130 -0.97 30.35 1.03
N SER A 131 -1.68 31.13 1.84
CA SER A 131 -3.09 30.90 2.13
C SER A 131 -3.96 31.25 0.91
N TYR A 132 -5.04 30.48 0.71
CA TYR A 132 -6.10 30.79 -0.28
C TYR A 132 -7.20 31.69 0.30
N GLU A 133 -6.98 32.27 1.47
CA GLU A 133 -7.96 33.10 2.17
C GLU A 133 -8.31 34.36 1.34
N GLY A 134 -9.60 34.52 1.04
CA GLY A 134 -10.14 35.64 0.26
C GLY A 134 -10.10 35.49 -1.26
N MET A 135 -9.60 34.37 -1.80
CA MET A 135 -9.64 34.06 -3.23
C MET A 135 -10.98 33.46 -3.65
N THR A 136 -11.38 33.66 -4.91
CA THR A 136 -12.55 32.97 -5.47
C THR A 136 -12.20 31.53 -5.84
N ASP A 137 -13.20 30.67 -5.96
CA ASP A 137 -13.00 29.27 -6.37
C ASP A 137 -12.25 29.15 -7.72
N GLU A 138 -12.45 30.10 -8.63
CA GLU A 138 -11.79 30.15 -9.94
C GLU A 138 -10.30 30.54 -9.80
N ASP A 139 -10.00 31.56 -9.00
CA ASP A 139 -8.63 32.01 -8.73
C ASP A 139 -7.79 30.90 -8.06
N ILE A 140 -8.40 30.16 -7.13
CA ILE A 140 -7.76 29.02 -6.46
C ILE A 140 -7.38 27.94 -7.47
N VAL A 141 -8.25 27.65 -8.45
CA VAL A 141 -7.98 26.65 -9.48
C VAL A 141 -6.84 27.10 -10.39
N VAL A 142 -6.83 28.36 -10.81
CA VAL A 142 -5.75 28.93 -11.64
C VAL A 142 -4.41 28.80 -10.92
N LYS A 143 -4.38 29.18 -9.64
CA LYS A 143 -3.18 29.10 -8.83
C LYS A 143 -2.67 27.66 -8.66
N ILE A 144 -3.57 26.71 -8.39
CA ILE A 144 -3.20 25.28 -8.31
C ILE A 144 -2.67 24.77 -9.65
N LEU A 145 -3.21 25.22 -10.77
CA LEU A 145 -2.71 24.85 -12.10
C LEU A 145 -1.32 25.44 -12.37
N ASP A 146 -1.07 26.69 -11.99
CA ASP A 146 0.24 27.32 -12.13
C ASP A 146 1.29 26.66 -11.23
N ASP A 147 0.93 26.30 -10.00
CA ASP A 147 1.78 25.53 -9.08
C ASP A 147 2.05 24.12 -9.62
N LEU A 148 1.03 23.47 -10.20
CA LEU A 148 1.17 22.19 -10.90
C LEU A 148 2.13 22.31 -12.09
N LYS A 149 2.01 23.35 -12.92
CA LYS A 149 2.90 23.58 -14.06
C LYS A 149 4.33 23.83 -13.61
N THR A 150 4.52 24.65 -12.57
CA THR A 150 5.83 24.95 -12.00
C THR A 150 6.47 23.66 -11.49
N TYR A 151 5.73 22.86 -10.72
CA TYR A 151 6.22 21.57 -10.25
C TYR A 151 6.52 20.61 -11.40
N LEU A 152 5.63 20.53 -12.41
CA LEU A 152 5.80 19.65 -13.56
C LEU A 152 6.97 20.06 -14.46
N SER A 153 7.34 21.34 -14.48
CA SER A 153 8.51 21.82 -15.21
C SER A 153 9.83 21.28 -14.64
N GLU A 154 9.84 20.99 -13.34
CA GLU A 154 10.98 20.39 -12.64
C GLU A 154 10.87 18.87 -12.51
N HIS A 155 9.64 18.33 -12.53
CA HIS A 155 9.34 16.92 -12.29
C HIS A 155 8.37 16.38 -13.34
N THR A 156 8.65 15.24 -13.95
CA THR A 156 7.88 14.74 -15.10
C THR A 156 6.39 14.46 -14.79
N ALA A 157 6.05 14.08 -13.56
CA ALA A 157 4.69 13.75 -13.16
C ALA A 157 4.45 13.93 -11.65
N VAL A 158 3.18 14.08 -11.26
CA VAL A 158 2.78 14.13 -9.84
C VAL A 158 1.49 13.39 -9.56
N MET A 159 1.45 12.63 -8.47
CA MET A 159 0.27 11.89 -8.04
C MET A 159 -0.74 12.78 -7.29
N ASN A 160 -2.03 12.50 -7.46
CA ASN A 160 -3.13 13.25 -6.85
C ASN A 160 -3.05 13.33 -5.31
N TYR A 161 -2.66 12.25 -4.63
CA TYR A 161 -2.51 12.25 -3.17
C TYR A 161 -1.26 13.01 -2.70
N SER A 162 -0.29 13.23 -3.60
CA SER A 162 0.98 13.89 -3.27
C SER A 162 0.90 15.41 -3.37
N LEU A 163 -0.18 15.99 -3.91
CA LEU A 163 -0.31 17.43 -4.08
C LEU A 163 -0.10 18.22 -2.78
N ARG A 164 -0.63 17.74 -1.65
CA ARG A 164 -0.41 18.35 -0.33
C ARG A 164 1.04 18.19 0.14
N LYS A 165 1.55 16.95 0.10
CA LYS A 165 2.92 16.63 0.52
C LYS A 165 3.99 17.41 -0.27
N LYS A 166 3.69 17.74 -1.54
CA LYS A 166 4.58 18.49 -2.43
C LYS A 166 4.40 20.00 -2.32
N GLY A 167 3.50 20.49 -1.46
CA GLY A 167 3.24 21.91 -1.25
C GLY A 167 2.26 22.52 -2.25
N ILE A 168 1.96 21.86 -3.37
CA ILE A 168 1.07 22.38 -4.43
C ILE A 168 -0.29 22.80 -3.89
N ILE A 169 -0.80 22.08 -2.89
CA ILE A 169 -1.99 22.48 -2.13
C ILE A 169 -1.57 22.68 -0.67
N PRO A 170 -1.91 23.80 -0.02
CA PRO A 170 -1.65 24.02 1.41
C PRO A 170 -2.23 22.90 2.27
N ASP A 171 -1.47 22.46 3.28
CA ASP A 171 -1.82 21.33 4.14
C ASP A 171 -3.16 21.53 4.87
N GLU A 172 -3.43 22.76 5.32
CA GLU A 172 -4.64 23.13 6.07
C GLU A 172 -5.85 23.41 5.17
N TYR A 173 -5.67 23.48 3.85
CA TYR A 173 -6.77 23.79 2.94
C TYR A 173 -7.62 22.56 2.63
N GLU A 174 -8.90 22.58 3.01
CA GLU A 174 -9.86 21.57 2.57
C GLU A 174 -10.53 21.99 1.26
N MET A 175 -10.17 21.30 0.18
CA MET A 175 -10.65 21.68 -1.16
C MET A 175 -12.17 21.41 -1.31
N PRO A 176 -12.98 22.46 -1.53
CA PRO A 176 -14.42 22.34 -1.67
C PRO A 176 -14.80 21.64 -2.98
N ALA A 177 -16.04 21.14 -3.04
CA ALA A 177 -16.51 20.37 -4.19
C ALA A 177 -16.57 21.19 -5.49
N SER A 178 -16.78 22.51 -5.39
CA SER A 178 -16.75 23.46 -6.52
C SER A 178 -15.36 23.51 -7.16
N VAL A 179 -14.33 23.83 -6.38
CA VAL A 179 -12.92 23.87 -6.81
C VAL A 179 -12.48 22.54 -7.40
N LYS A 180 -12.83 21.39 -6.78
CA LYS A 180 -12.53 20.06 -7.34
C LYS A 180 -13.14 19.83 -8.73
N LYS A 181 -14.38 20.28 -8.94
CA LYS A 181 -15.07 20.14 -10.24
C LYS A 181 -14.45 21.05 -11.28
N LEU A 182 -14.15 22.30 -10.91
CA LEU A 182 -13.50 23.25 -11.80
C LEU A 182 -12.10 22.78 -12.19
N LEU A 183 -11.27 22.34 -11.24
CA LEU A 183 -9.95 21.79 -11.52
C LEU A 183 -10.01 20.57 -12.46
N LYS A 184 -10.93 19.63 -12.21
CA LYS A 184 -11.14 18.48 -13.10
C LYS A 184 -11.60 18.87 -14.49
N THR A 185 -12.40 19.93 -14.60
CA THR A 185 -12.85 20.43 -15.90
C THR A 185 -11.69 21.09 -16.63
N ALA A 186 -10.88 21.87 -15.91
CA ALA A 186 -9.72 22.56 -16.45
C ALA A 186 -8.69 21.59 -17.03
N VAL A 187 -8.33 20.53 -16.30
CA VAL A 187 -7.33 19.53 -16.77
C VAL A 187 -7.85 18.54 -17.82
N ASN A 188 -9.17 18.48 -18.04
CA ASN A 188 -9.78 17.63 -19.06
C ASN A 188 -10.12 18.39 -20.35
N LEU A 189 -9.85 19.70 -20.41
CA LEU A 189 -9.96 20.46 -21.65
C LEU A 189 -8.85 20.02 -22.61
N ASP A 190 -9.20 19.83 -23.88
CA ASP A 190 -8.24 19.37 -24.91
C ASP A 190 -7.06 20.35 -25.08
N ASP A 191 -7.30 21.64 -24.84
CA ASP A 191 -6.30 22.72 -24.90
C ASP A 191 -5.52 22.91 -23.58
N SER A 192 -5.77 22.09 -22.55
CA SER A 192 -5.05 22.20 -21.28
C SER A 192 -3.61 21.76 -21.42
N GLU A 193 -2.68 22.55 -20.91
CA GLU A 193 -1.25 22.19 -20.83
C GLU A 193 -0.99 21.05 -19.84
N VAL A 194 -1.85 20.88 -18.83
CA VAL A 194 -1.76 19.81 -17.83
C VAL A 194 -2.94 18.87 -17.99
N GLN A 195 -2.68 17.58 -18.06
CA GLN A 195 -3.67 16.52 -18.17
C GLN A 195 -3.68 15.62 -16.94
N LEU A 196 -4.86 15.06 -16.65
CA LEU A 196 -5.05 14.08 -15.58
C LEU A 196 -5.26 12.69 -16.17
N TYR A 197 -4.27 11.82 -16.00
CA TYR A 197 -4.41 10.41 -16.26
C TYR A 197 -4.99 9.68 -15.04
N LYS A 198 -6.09 8.95 -15.22
CA LYS A 198 -6.73 8.16 -14.16
C LYS A 198 -6.21 6.73 -14.20
N LEU A 199 -5.58 6.30 -13.12
CA LEU A 199 -5.11 4.92 -12.94
C LEU A 199 -6.22 4.03 -12.36
N ASP A 200 -6.96 4.54 -11.36
CA ASP A 200 -8.10 3.87 -10.73
C ASP A 200 -9.04 4.90 -10.09
N LYS A 201 -10.10 4.47 -9.40
CA LYS A 201 -11.07 5.30 -8.67
C LYS A 201 -10.41 6.27 -7.69
N MET A 202 -9.30 5.85 -7.06
CA MET A 202 -8.61 6.61 -6.01
C MET A 202 -7.29 7.25 -6.46
N ARG A 203 -6.75 6.83 -7.61
CA ARG A 203 -5.39 7.18 -8.04
C ARG A 203 -5.42 7.88 -9.39
N GLY A 204 -4.77 9.03 -9.45
CA GLY A 204 -4.60 9.79 -10.69
C GLY A 204 -3.25 10.48 -10.69
N MET A 205 -2.72 10.68 -11.89
CA MET A 205 -1.43 11.30 -12.13
C MET A 205 -1.62 12.52 -13.04
N TYR A 206 -1.07 13.66 -12.62
CA TYR A 206 -0.98 14.85 -13.44
C TYR A 206 0.34 14.83 -14.22
N HIS A 207 0.27 15.17 -15.50
CA HIS A 207 1.42 15.25 -16.41
C HIS A 207 1.18 16.34 -17.46
N PHE A 208 2.23 16.76 -18.18
CA PHE A 208 2.08 17.66 -19.31
C PHE A 208 1.34 16.99 -20.48
N ASN A 209 0.54 17.79 -21.19
CA ASN A 209 -0.12 17.38 -22.42
C ASN A 209 0.93 17.07 -23.51
N GLY A 210 0.73 15.97 -24.24
CA GLY A 210 1.68 15.47 -25.26
C GLY A 210 2.42 14.18 -24.90
N VAL A 211 2.14 13.58 -23.74
CA VAL A 211 2.64 12.24 -23.38
C VAL A 211 1.81 11.18 -24.13
N GLU A 212 2.44 10.45 -25.05
CA GLU A 212 1.76 9.41 -25.85
C GLU A 212 1.27 8.23 -25.00
N ASN A 213 2.04 7.81 -23.99
CA ASN A 213 1.72 6.71 -23.07
C ASN A 213 1.83 7.14 -21.59
N PRO A 214 0.76 7.69 -21.00
CA PRO A 214 0.74 8.05 -19.58
C PRO A 214 0.94 6.87 -18.62
N GLN A 215 0.61 5.65 -19.06
CA GLN A 215 0.82 4.43 -18.29
C GLN A 215 2.31 4.09 -18.14
N GLU A 216 3.07 4.15 -19.22
CA GLU A 216 4.52 3.89 -19.20
C GLU A 216 5.25 4.93 -18.34
N LEU A 217 4.84 6.20 -18.42
CA LEU A 217 5.35 7.27 -17.57
C LEU A 217 5.10 7.00 -16.08
N TYR A 218 3.92 6.46 -15.74
CA TYR A 218 3.62 6.07 -14.37
C TYR A 218 4.50 4.90 -13.92
N ASP A 219 4.69 3.89 -14.78
CA ASP A 219 5.49 2.72 -14.47
C ASP A 219 6.98 3.08 -14.30
N GLU A 220 7.52 4.02 -15.08
CA GLU A 220 8.93 4.47 -14.97
C GLU A 220 9.21 5.27 -13.68
N ILE A 221 8.25 6.08 -13.23
CA ILE A 221 8.49 7.05 -12.14
C ILE A 221 8.07 6.49 -10.78
N PHE A 222 7.04 5.64 -10.74
CA PHE A 222 6.37 5.25 -9.49
C PHE A 222 6.36 3.74 -9.20
N THR A 223 6.88 2.90 -10.09
CA THR A 223 6.97 1.44 -9.91
C THR A 223 8.43 1.00 -9.88
#